data_AF-A0A535W5L9-F1
#
_entry.id   AF-A0A535W5L9-F1
#
_cell.length_a   1.000
_cell.length_b   1.000
_cell.length_c   1.000
_cell.angle_alpha   90.00
_cell.angle_beta   90.00
_cell.angle_gamma   90.00
#
_symmetry.space_group_name_H-M   'P 1'
#
loop_
_entity.id
_entity.type
_entity.pdbx_description
1 polymer ?
#
loop_
_entity_poly.entity_id
_entity_poly.type
_entity_poly.pdbx_seq_one_letter_code
_entity_poly.pdbx_strand_id
1 'polypeptide(L)'
;MTSIQSAAGSGEVGLARLEPSDGEALRRFFYRLSPETIYRRFLSPLASPDQARPERLLDVEHHEREAVVGVVAGEIVGVARYFRQPGTDTADLAVVVADDWQRQGLATRLLRALADTAVAEGVHRFSVTIQGDNRPALNLLRRLSPGVKFAISYGVAEATVPVWTENLDRFQVLRSTRELAGCSDAEIRSLLLYVDEVTVPARRRLAAEGQPTTQFLIVGKGQLRALTADGGSHLLEAGDSFGWTAMWDRSASEATVVAESDARVLVMGHGQFRAVKAVLSRQR
;
A
#
# COMPACT_ATOMS: atom_id res chain seq x y z
N MET A 1 -5.09 14.98 -7.01
CA MET A 1 -5.42 13.74 -6.28
C MET A 1 -6.24 12.84 -7.19
N THR A 2 -6.01 11.53 -7.14
CA THR A 2 -6.68 10.54 -8.00
C THR A 2 -7.93 10.08 -7.26
N SER A 3 -9.11 10.47 -7.75
CA SER A 3 -10.41 10.02 -7.22
C SER A 3 -10.53 8.49 -7.34
N ILE A 4 -11.36 7.87 -6.50
CA ILE A 4 -11.79 6.46 -6.61
C ILE A 4 -12.15 6.09 -8.06
N GLN A 5 -12.74 7.02 -8.82
CA GLN A 5 -13.10 6.81 -10.23
C GLN A 5 -11.89 6.59 -11.16
N SER A 6 -10.74 7.18 -10.86
CA SER A 6 -9.52 7.03 -11.67
C SER A 6 -8.68 5.78 -11.35
N ALA A 7 -8.94 5.12 -10.21
CA ALA A 7 -8.36 3.82 -9.88
C ALA A 7 -9.05 2.64 -10.61
N ALA A 8 -10.08 2.91 -11.42
CA ALA A 8 -11.03 1.92 -11.97
C ALA A 8 -10.55 1.11 -13.19
N GLY A 9 -9.29 1.20 -13.61
CA GLY A 9 -8.88 0.76 -14.95
C GLY A 9 -8.03 -0.51 -15.05
N SER A 10 -8.56 -1.70 -14.73
CA SER A 10 -8.08 -3.01 -15.28
C SER A 10 -8.72 -4.29 -14.68
N GLY A 11 -9.61 -4.20 -13.69
CA GLY A 11 -10.06 -5.39 -12.93
C GLY A 11 -9.06 -5.82 -11.83
N GLU A 12 -7.92 -5.14 -11.74
CA GLU A 12 -6.98 -5.23 -10.62
C GLU A 12 -7.36 -4.25 -9.50
N VAL A 13 -6.92 -4.53 -8.27
CA VAL A 13 -7.14 -3.63 -7.13
C VAL A 13 -6.16 -2.47 -7.16
N GLY A 14 -6.67 -1.27 -7.41
CA GLY A 14 -5.97 -0.01 -7.20
C GLY A 14 -6.11 0.49 -5.77
N LEU A 15 -5.18 1.34 -5.32
CA LEU A 15 -5.31 2.07 -4.06
C LEU A 15 -5.61 3.54 -4.34
N ALA A 16 -6.43 4.15 -3.49
CA ALA A 16 -6.74 5.57 -3.52
C ALA A 16 -6.83 6.13 -2.10
N ARG A 17 -6.65 7.44 -1.97
CA ARG A 17 -6.98 8.15 -0.73
C ARG A 17 -8.50 8.27 -0.63
N LEU A 18 -9.04 8.16 0.58
CA LEU A 18 -10.45 8.40 0.81
C LEU A 18 -10.73 9.89 0.94
N GLU A 19 -11.64 10.43 0.15
CA GLU A 19 -12.02 11.84 0.22
C GLU A 19 -13.38 12.01 0.91
N PRO A 20 -13.69 13.19 1.51
CA PRO A 20 -15.00 13.45 2.11
C PRO A 20 -16.19 13.24 1.16
N SER A 21 -15.99 13.42 -0.15
CA SER A 21 -17.01 13.21 -1.19
C SER A 21 -17.33 11.74 -1.46
N ASP A 22 -16.53 10.80 -0.95
CA ASP A 22 -16.68 9.35 -1.22
C ASP A 22 -17.69 8.66 -0.28
N GLY A 23 -18.45 9.42 0.52
CA GLY A 23 -19.37 8.89 1.53
C GLY A 23 -20.38 7.86 0.98
N GLU A 24 -20.91 8.08 -0.22
CA GLU A 24 -21.85 7.15 -0.85
C GLU A 24 -21.17 5.84 -1.30
N ALA A 25 -19.92 5.90 -1.77
CA ALA A 25 -19.14 4.70 -2.07
C ALA A 25 -18.85 3.88 -0.79
N LEU A 26 -18.61 4.56 0.35
CA LEU A 26 -18.45 3.89 1.64
C LEU A 26 -19.73 3.23 2.13
N ARG A 27 -20.89 3.90 1.97
CA ARG A 27 -22.19 3.33 2.33
C ARG A 27 -22.44 2.05 1.54
N ARG A 28 -22.23 2.08 0.21
CA ARG A 28 -22.34 0.87 -0.63
C ARG A 28 -21.37 -0.23 -0.20
N PHE A 29 -20.13 0.11 0.14
CA PHE A 29 -19.16 -0.86 0.65
C PHE A 29 -19.62 -1.50 1.97
N PHE A 30 -20.11 -0.72 2.93
CA PHE A 30 -20.62 -1.23 4.21
C PHE A 30 -21.73 -2.26 4.00
N TYR A 31 -22.71 -1.98 3.14
CA TYR A 31 -23.83 -2.88 2.89
C TYR A 31 -23.45 -4.17 2.15
N ARG A 32 -22.24 -4.25 1.55
CA ARG A 32 -21.71 -5.49 0.96
C ARG A 32 -20.96 -6.36 1.95
N LEU A 33 -20.64 -5.86 3.15
CA LEU A 33 -19.92 -6.63 4.15
C LEU A 33 -20.84 -7.66 4.82
N SER A 34 -20.31 -8.83 5.12
CA SER A 34 -21.02 -9.78 5.97
C SER A 34 -21.22 -9.23 7.39
N PRO A 35 -22.26 -9.67 8.11
CA PRO A 35 -22.46 -9.33 9.52
C PRO A 35 -21.24 -9.68 10.39
N GLU A 36 -20.55 -10.78 10.06
CA GLU A 36 -19.33 -11.18 10.74
C GLU A 36 -18.17 -10.19 10.51
N THR A 37 -17.96 -9.75 9.25
CA THR A 37 -16.95 -8.75 8.91
C THR A 37 -17.25 -7.40 9.60
N ILE A 38 -18.51 -6.98 9.65
CA ILE A 38 -18.96 -5.80 10.38
C ILE A 38 -18.65 -5.96 11.88
N TYR A 39 -19.08 -7.05 12.49
CA TYR A 39 -18.87 -7.31 13.92
C TYR A 39 -17.38 -7.27 14.28
N ARG A 40 -16.52 -7.94 13.49
CA ARG A 40 -15.07 -7.96 13.69
C ARG A 40 -14.44 -6.57 13.57
N ARG A 41 -14.91 -5.74 12.64
CA ARG A 41 -14.38 -4.39 12.39
C ARG A 41 -14.81 -3.38 13.44
N PHE A 42 -16.05 -3.44 13.90
CA PHE A 42 -16.64 -2.41 14.77
C PHE A 42 -16.72 -2.84 16.24
N LEU A 43 -16.42 -4.11 16.53
CA LEU A 43 -16.60 -4.76 17.84
C LEU A 43 -18.07 -4.74 18.31
N SER A 44 -18.99 -4.51 17.38
CA SER A 44 -20.43 -4.37 17.60
C SER A 44 -21.19 -4.81 16.36
N PRO A 45 -22.34 -5.47 16.50
CA PRO A 45 -23.22 -5.75 15.37
C PRO A 45 -23.88 -4.44 14.94
N LEU A 46 -23.59 -3.97 13.73
CA LEU A 46 -24.19 -2.76 13.16
C LEU A 46 -25.05 -3.15 11.96
N ALA A 47 -26.27 -2.63 11.90
CA ALA A 47 -27.19 -2.81 10.79
C ALA A 47 -27.10 -1.68 9.75
N SER A 48 -26.61 -0.51 10.15
CA SER A 48 -26.42 0.65 9.29
C SER A 48 -25.09 1.35 9.59
N PRO A 49 -24.43 1.97 8.60
CA PRO A 49 -23.26 2.81 8.82
C PRO A 49 -23.54 3.98 9.78
N ASP A 50 -24.78 4.47 9.84
CA ASP A 50 -25.18 5.61 10.69
C ASP A 50 -25.18 5.25 12.18
N GLN A 51 -25.14 3.96 12.54
CA GLN A 51 -25.04 3.48 13.92
C GLN A 51 -23.59 3.46 14.44
N ALA A 52 -22.61 3.57 13.54
CA ALA A 52 -21.23 3.73 13.97
C ALA A 52 -20.98 5.20 14.32
N ARG A 53 -19.97 5.43 15.17
CA ARG A 53 -19.52 6.80 15.40
C ARG A 53 -18.94 7.42 14.11
N PRO A 54 -19.21 8.69 13.79
CA PRO A 54 -18.76 9.32 12.54
C PRO A 54 -17.25 9.21 12.28
N GLU A 55 -16.44 9.32 13.33
CA GLU A 55 -14.99 9.15 13.28
C GLU A 55 -14.54 7.75 12.81
N ARG A 56 -15.42 6.76 12.95
CA ARG A 56 -15.17 5.37 12.53
C ARG A 56 -15.58 5.09 11.08
N LEU A 57 -16.31 5.99 10.42
CA LEU A 57 -16.73 5.81 9.02
C LEU A 57 -16.36 6.96 8.08
N LEU A 58 -16.69 8.21 8.38
CA LEU A 58 -16.72 9.30 7.38
C LEU A 58 -15.72 10.43 7.62
N ASP A 59 -15.17 10.56 8.83
CA ASP A 59 -14.32 11.71 9.15
C ASP A 59 -12.87 11.51 8.67
N VAL A 60 -12.50 12.19 7.58
CA VAL A 60 -11.15 12.23 7.03
C VAL A 60 -10.73 13.69 6.87
N GLU A 61 -9.73 14.10 7.64
CA GLU A 61 -9.15 15.46 7.63
C GLU A 61 -7.69 15.49 7.15
N HIS A 62 -7.12 14.32 6.83
CA HIS A 62 -5.78 14.09 6.28
C HIS A 62 -4.59 14.53 7.13
N HIS A 63 -4.81 14.85 8.40
CA HIS A 63 -3.75 15.10 9.38
C HIS A 63 -3.83 14.10 10.53
N GLU A 64 -4.84 14.25 11.40
CA GLU A 64 -5.09 13.34 12.51
C GLU A 64 -5.88 12.11 12.08
N ARG A 65 -6.52 12.17 10.90
CA ARG A 65 -7.34 11.10 10.34
C ARG A 65 -6.99 10.87 8.90
N GLU A 66 -6.50 9.67 8.62
CA GLU A 66 -6.17 9.26 7.26
C GLU A 66 -6.86 7.96 6.91
N ALA A 67 -7.26 7.82 5.65
CA ALA A 67 -7.84 6.60 5.15
C ALA A 67 -7.39 6.30 3.71
N VAL A 68 -6.99 5.05 3.49
CA VAL A 68 -6.65 4.49 2.18
C VAL A 68 -7.66 3.41 1.84
N VAL A 69 -8.17 3.45 0.61
CA VAL A 69 -9.14 2.49 0.08
C VAL A 69 -8.55 1.64 -1.04
N GLY A 70 -8.98 0.39 -1.08
CA GLY A 70 -8.78 -0.50 -2.23
C GLY A 70 -9.98 -0.39 -3.13
N VAL A 71 -9.76 -0.20 -4.44
CA VAL A 71 -10.81 0.08 -5.42
C VAL A 71 -10.68 -0.88 -6.59
N VAL A 72 -11.81 -1.44 -7.02
CA VAL A 72 -11.93 -2.27 -8.22
C VAL A 72 -13.13 -1.78 -9.01
N ALA A 73 -12.93 -1.46 -10.28
CA ALA A 73 -13.99 -0.96 -11.17
C ALA A 73 -14.81 0.20 -10.55
N GLY A 74 -14.16 1.08 -9.79
CA GLY A 74 -14.79 2.23 -9.11
C GLY A 74 -15.50 1.91 -7.79
N GLU A 75 -15.47 0.66 -7.34
CA GLU A 75 -16.08 0.23 -6.08
C GLU A 75 -15.03 -0.06 -5.02
N ILE A 76 -15.29 0.41 -3.79
CA ILE A 76 -14.43 0.12 -2.64
C ILE A 76 -14.55 -1.36 -2.29
N VAL A 77 -13.41 -2.02 -2.12
CA VAL A 77 -13.27 -3.43 -1.72
C VAL A 77 -12.49 -3.61 -0.42
N GLY A 78 -11.92 -2.53 0.11
CA GLY A 78 -11.30 -2.51 1.43
C GLY A 78 -10.95 -1.10 1.87
N VAL A 79 -10.84 -0.90 3.18
CA VAL A 79 -10.52 0.39 3.80
C VAL A 79 -9.55 0.16 4.96
N ALA A 80 -8.42 0.84 4.96
CA ALA A 80 -7.58 1.01 6.13
C ALA A 80 -7.59 2.47 6.56
N ARG A 81 -7.57 2.73 7.86
CA ARG A 81 -7.54 4.08 8.41
C ARG A 81 -6.79 4.14 9.73
N TYR A 82 -6.32 5.32 10.09
CA TYR A 82 -5.93 5.62 11.46
C TYR A 82 -6.65 6.87 11.98
N PHE A 83 -6.80 6.94 13.29
CA PHE A 83 -7.21 8.14 14.03
C PHE A 83 -6.16 8.43 15.10
N ARG A 84 -5.59 9.63 15.10
CA ARG A 84 -4.62 10.08 16.10
C ARG A 84 -5.27 11.10 17.02
N GLN A 85 -5.10 10.93 18.32
CA GLN A 85 -5.52 11.96 19.26
C GLN A 85 -4.56 13.17 19.17
N PRO A 86 -5.08 14.41 19.19
CA PRO A 86 -4.25 15.61 19.19
C PRO A 86 -3.14 15.56 20.26
N GLY A 87 -1.92 15.94 19.88
CA GLY A 87 -0.77 15.98 20.78
C GLY A 87 -0.13 14.63 21.12
N THR A 88 -0.55 13.54 20.46
CA THR A 88 0.04 12.21 20.62
C THR A 88 0.84 11.80 19.37
N ASP A 89 1.73 10.83 19.52
CA ASP A 89 2.47 10.18 18.40
C ASP A 89 1.89 8.80 18.03
N THR A 90 0.77 8.42 18.66
CA THR A 90 0.16 7.11 18.56
C THR A 90 -1.21 7.23 17.93
N ALA A 91 -1.48 6.44 16.89
CA ALA A 91 -2.77 6.44 16.19
C ALA A 91 -3.50 5.10 16.31
N ASP A 92 -4.81 5.14 16.54
CA ASP A 92 -5.69 3.98 16.51
C ASP A 92 -5.88 3.49 15.08
N LEU A 93 -5.40 2.28 14.79
CA LEU A 93 -5.38 1.72 13.45
C LEU A 93 -6.53 0.71 13.26
N ALA A 94 -7.21 0.80 12.13
CA ALA A 94 -8.26 -0.15 11.76
C ALA A 94 -8.24 -0.49 10.27
N VAL A 95 -8.60 -1.73 9.93
CA VAL A 95 -8.73 -2.20 8.55
C VAL A 95 -9.94 -3.11 8.38
N VAL A 96 -10.60 -3.02 7.25
CA VAL A 96 -11.69 -3.91 6.81
C VAL A 96 -11.55 -4.20 5.33
N VAL A 97 -11.84 -5.43 4.93
CA VAL A 97 -11.79 -5.88 3.54
C VAL A 97 -13.06 -6.67 3.25
N ALA A 98 -13.70 -6.38 2.11
CA ALA A 98 -14.88 -7.11 1.65
C ALA A 98 -14.59 -8.61 1.58
N ASP A 99 -15.57 -9.43 1.96
CA ASP A 99 -15.41 -10.87 2.19
C ASP A 99 -14.74 -11.59 1.00
N ASP A 100 -15.14 -11.29 -0.24
CA ASP A 100 -14.59 -11.88 -1.47
C ASP A 100 -13.13 -11.47 -1.77
N TRP A 101 -12.66 -10.38 -1.16
CA TRP A 101 -11.31 -9.83 -1.34
C TRP A 101 -10.36 -10.18 -0.18
N GLN A 102 -10.85 -10.89 0.83
CA GLN A 102 -10.03 -11.33 1.96
C GLN A 102 -9.03 -12.42 1.53
N ARG A 103 -7.94 -12.56 2.31
CA ARG A 103 -6.87 -13.54 2.08
C ARG A 103 -6.08 -13.38 0.76
N GLN A 104 -6.28 -12.29 0.02
CA GLN A 104 -5.54 -11.95 -1.20
C GLN A 104 -4.44 -10.91 -0.96
N GLY A 105 -4.08 -10.63 0.30
CA GLY A 105 -3.03 -9.67 0.67
C GLY A 105 -3.45 -8.20 0.67
N LEU A 106 -4.70 -7.86 0.29
CA LEU A 106 -5.18 -6.47 0.22
C LEU A 106 -5.02 -5.69 1.54
N ALA A 107 -5.35 -6.31 2.68
CA ALA A 107 -5.18 -5.65 3.99
C ALA A 107 -3.71 -5.24 4.25
N THR A 108 -2.74 -6.09 3.87
CA THR A 108 -1.31 -5.76 3.98
C THR A 108 -0.96 -4.55 3.12
N ARG A 109 -1.44 -4.51 1.87
CA ARG A 109 -1.17 -3.40 0.94
C ARG A 109 -1.75 -2.08 1.47
N LEU A 110 -3.00 -2.10 1.91
CA LEU A 110 -3.67 -0.94 2.49
C LEU A 110 -2.94 -0.40 3.73
N LEU A 111 -2.59 -1.30 4.66
CA LEU A 111 -1.90 -0.95 5.89
C LEU A 111 -0.51 -0.37 5.63
N ARG A 112 0.27 -0.93 4.70
CA ARG A 112 1.58 -0.38 4.33
C ARG A 112 1.48 1.01 3.72
N ALA A 113 0.55 1.21 2.80
CA ALA A 113 0.32 2.52 2.20
C ALA A 113 -0.09 3.56 3.26
N LEU A 114 -0.94 3.17 4.20
CA LEU A 114 -1.34 4.02 5.31
C LEU A 114 -0.17 4.33 6.27
N ALA A 115 0.70 3.36 6.52
CA ALA A 115 1.89 3.54 7.36
C ALA A 115 2.86 4.58 6.79
N ASP A 116 3.07 4.59 5.48
CA ASP A 116 3.92 5.59 4.82
C ASP A 116 3.38 7.02 5.03
N THR A 117 2.06 7.20 4.98
CA THR A 117 1.41 8.48 5.29
C THR A 117 1.54 8.82 6.76
N ALA A 118 1.34 7.85 7.65
CA ALA A 118 1.42 8.05 9.09
C ALA A 118 2.79 8.58 9.54
N VAL A 119 3.89 8.05 8.98
CA VAL A 119 5.25 8.55 9.26
C VAL A 119 5.40 10.01 8.84
N ALA A 120 4.84 10.40 7.70
CA ALA A 120 4.90 11.77 7.19
C ALA A 120 4.22 12.77 8.13
N GLU A 121 3.13 12.34 8.78
CA GLU A 121 2.36 13.15 9.72
C GLU A 121 2.90 13.09 11.16
N GLY A 122 4.03 12.41 11.41
CA GLY A 122 4.64 12.30 12.74
C GLY A 122 4.01 11.23 13.65
N VAL A 123 3.36 10.21 13.07
CA VAL A 123 2.90 9.03 13.80
C VAL A 123 4.05 8.03 13.92
N HIS A 124 4.37 7.61 15.14
CA HIS A 124 5.44 6.65 15.42
C HIS A 124 4.91 5.30 15.86
N ARG A 125 3.66 5.24 16.36
CA ARG A 125 3.04 4.01 16.85
C ARG A 125 1.60 3.86 16.37
N PHE A 126 1.20 2.60 16.20
CA PHE A 126 -0.20 2.23 16.04
C PHE A 126 -0.70 1.50 17.27
N SER A 127 -1.85 1.93 17.77
CA SER A 127 -2.69 1.20 18.73
C SER A 127 -3.70 0.37 17.95
N VAL A 128 -3.93 -0.88 18.36
CA VAL A 128 -4.91 -1.76 17.75
C VAL A 128 -5.71 -2.52 18.80
N THR A 129 -6.99 -2.70 18.50
CA THR A 129 -7.94 -3.49 19.30
C THR A 129 -8.58 -4.53 18.39
N ILE A 130 -8.41 -5.80 18.71
CA ILE A 130 -8.80 -6.94 17.85
C ILE A 130 -9.56 -7.95 18.70
N GLN A 131 -10.66 -8.53 18.20
CA GLN A 131 -11.32 -9.65 18.89
C GLN A 131 -10.33 -10.83 19.05
N GLY A 132 -10.26 -11.44 20.24
CA GLY A 132 -9.27 -12.45 20.58
C GLY A 132 -9.35 -13.74 19.74
N ASP A 133 -10.50 -14.01 19.13
CA ASP A 133 -10.75 -15.12 18.22
C ASP A 133 -10.57 -14.75 16.73
N ASN A 134 -10.33 -13.48 16.40
CA ASN A 134 -10.07 -13.00 15.05
C ASN A 134 -8.63 -13.34 14.59
N ARG A 135 -8.36 -14.64 14.46
CA ARG A 135 -7.06 -15.20 14.04
C ARG A 135 -6.50 -14.56 12.77
N PRO A 136 -7.29 -14.26 11.72
CA PRO A 136 -6.78 -13.56 10.54
C PRO A 136 -6.15 -12.19 10.85
N ALA A 137 -6.81 -11.36 11.67
CA ALA A 137 -6.29 -10.04 12.04
C ALA A 137 -5.08 -10.14 12.97
N LEU A 138 -5.09 -11.05 13.95
CA LEU A 138 -3.95 -11.30 14.83
C LEU A 138 -2.71 -11.74 14.05
N ASN A 139 -2.88 -12.63 13.06
CA ASN A 139 -1.78 -13.10 12.22
C ASN A 139 -1.30 -12.03 11.25
N LEU A 140 -2.20 -11.19 10.73
CA LEU A 140 -1.83 -10.01 9.94
C LEU A 140 -0.92 -9.08 10.76
N LEU A 141 -1.29 -8.76 12.01
CA LEU A 141 -0.47 -7.89 12.85
C LEU A 141 0.88 -8.51 13.18
N ARG A 142 0.95 -9.80 13.51
CA ARG A 142 2.23 -10.51 13.77
C ARG A 142 3.17 -10.49 12.57
N ARG A 143 2.62 -10.54 11.35
CA ARG A 143 3.41 -10.46 10.12
C ARG A 143 3.95 -9.06 9.88
N LEU A 144 3.17 -8.02 10.17
CA LEU A 144 3.56 -6.63 9.98
C LEU A 144 4.51 -6.14 11.09
N SER A 145 4.31 -6.60 12.32
CA SER A 145 5.16 -6.32 13.48
C SER A 145 5.58 -7.63 14.15
N PRO A 146 6.65 -8.28 13.64
CA PRO A 146 7.22 -9.46 14.26
C PRO A 146 7.56 -9.21 15.72
N GLY A 147 7.20 -10.14 16.61
CA GLY A 147 7.45 -10.01 18.05
C GLY A 147 6.39 -9.24 18.84
N VAL A 148 5.34 -8.72 18.19
CA VAL A 148 4.21 -8.05 18.87
C VAL A 148 3.66 -8.90 20.02
N LYS A 149 3.41 -8.24 21.15
CA LYS A 149 2.75 -8.81 22.33
C LYS A 149 1.34 -8.26 22.42
N PHE A 150 0.39 -9.15 22.68
CA PHE A 150 -1.00 -8.79 22.88
C PHE A 150 -1.33 -8.84 24.37
N ALA A 151 -1.91 -7.77 24.89
CA ALA A 151 -2.63 -7.81 26.16
C ALA A 151 -4.05 -8.33 25.86
N ILE A 152 -4.45 -9.45 26.45
CA ILE A 152 -5.78 -10.02 26.24
C ILE A 152 -6.62 -9.79 27.49
N SER A 153 -7.76 -9.13 27.32
CA SER A 153 -8.72 -8.86 28.39
C SER A 153 -10.15 -8.89 27.83
N TYR A 154 -11.08 -9.50 28.56
CA TYR A 154 -12.50 -9.58 28.18
C TYR A 154 -12.77 -10.01 26.72
N GLY A 155 -11.99 -10.97 26.20
CA GLY A 155 -12.15 -11.49 24.84
C GLY A 155 -11.58 -10.59 23.73
N VAL A 156 -10.88 -9.51 24.08
CA VAL A 156 -10.25 -8.58 23.16
C VAL A 156 -8.73 -8.61 23.37
N ALA A 157 -8.00 -8.54 22.26
CA ALA A 157 -6.55 -8.45 22.20
C ALA A 157 -6.16 -7.02 21.79
N GLU A 158 -5.37 -6.37 22.63
CA GLU A 158 -4.85 -5.03 22.43
C GLU A 158 -3.34 -5.07 22.24
N ALA A 159 -2.81 -4.20 21.37
CA ALA A 159 -1.39 -4.04 21.19
C ALA A 159 -1.04 -2.62 20.73
N THR A 160 0.13 -2.13 21.15
CA THR A 160 0.78 -0.97 20.55
C THR A 160 2.01 -1.46 19.79
N VAL A 161 2.08 -1.14 18.51
CA VAL A 161 3.20 -1.52 17.63
C VAL A 161 3.86 -0.26 17.06
N PRO A 162 5.16 -0.29 16.76
CA PRO A 162 5.76 0.77 15.95
C PRO A 162 5.08 0.82 14.58
N VAL A 163 5.00 2.02 13.99
CA VAL A 163 4.70 2.13 12.55
C VAL A 163 5.77 1.34 11.80
N TRP A 164 5.36 0.57 10.79
CA TRP A 164 6.22 -0.44 10.16
C TRP A 164 7.24 0.20 9.21
N THR A 165 8.26 0.84 9.79
CA THR A 165 9.37 1.50 9.09
C THR A 165 10.60 0.62 8.95
N GLU A 166 10.68 -0.52 9.65
CA GLU A 166 11.77 -1.50 9.54
C GLU A 166 11.84 -2.22 8.16
N ASN A 167 10.99 -1.83 7.22
CA ASN A 167 11.05 -2.25 5.82
C ASN A 167 11.86 -1.22 5.00
N LEU A 168 11.74 -1.24 3.67
CA LEU A 168 12.31 -0.16 2.86
C LEU A 168 11.66 1.16 3.28
N ASP A 169 12.45 2.21 3.47
CA ASP A 169 11.93 3.57 3.43
C ASP A 169 11.55 3.87 1.97
N ARG A 170 10.30 3.51 1.63
CA ARG A 170 9.79 3.58 0.25
C ARG A 170 9.85 4.99 -0.29
N PHE A 171 9.66 6.00 0.57
CA PHE A 171 9.78 7.40 0.20
C PHE A 171 11.22 7.72 -0.21
N GLN A 172 12.22 7.34 0.61
CA GLN A 172 13.62 7.60 0.27
C GLN A 172 14.07 6.85 -0.98
N VAL A 173 13.65 5.60 -1.17
CA VAL A 173 13.97 4.82 -2.38
C VAL A 173 13.38 5.49 -3.64
N LEU A 174 12.12 5.95 -3.59
CA LEU A 174 11.53 6.70 -4.70
C LEU A 174 12.24 8.04 -4.93
N ARG A 175 12.58 8.74 -3.84
CA ARG A 175 13.23 10.06 -3.90
C ARG A 175 14.65 9.99 -4.47
N SER A 176 15.37 8.89 -4.25
CA SER A 176 16.71 8.63 -4.79
C SER A 176 16.70 8.09 -6.23
N THR A 177 15.53 7.75 -6.77
CA THR A 177 15.38 7.23 -8.13
C THR A 177 15.66 8.33 -9.15
N ARG A 178 16.58 8.08 -10.09
CA ARG A 178 17.03 9.07 -11.08
C ARG A 178 15.89 9.65 -11.91
N GLU A 179 14.97 8.80 -12.35
CA GLU A 179 13.82 9.16 -13.19
C GLU A 179 12.83 10.09 -12.47
N LEU A 180 12.87 10.12 -11.13
CA LEU A 180 11.98 10.91 -10.28
C LEU A 180 12.69 12.11 -9.63
N ALA A 181 13.96 12.39 -10.02
CA ALA A 181 14.77 13.43 -9.38
C ALA A 181 14.17 14.85 -9.47
N GLY A 182 13.34 15.12 -10.48
CA GLY A 182 12.64 16.39 -10.67
C GLY A 182 11.36 16.55 -9.86
N CYS A 183 10.86 15.48 -9.21
CA CYS A 183 9.63 15.52 -8.42
C CYS A 183 9.86 16.16 -7.05
N SER A 184 8.89 16.97 -6.63
CA SER A 184 8.77 17.46 -5.26
C SER A 184 8.46 16.32 -4.28
N ASP A 185 8.73 16.53 -2.99
CA ASP A 185 8.41 15.56 -1.95
C ASP A 185 6.90 15.23 -1.91
N ALA A 186 6.05 16.21 -2.18
CA ALA A 186 4.59 16.01 -2.25
C ALA A 186 4.21 15.08 -3.42
N GLU A 187 4.85 15.22 -4.58
CA GLU A 187 4.65 14.34 -5.72
C GLU A 187 5.15 12.92 -5.43
N ILE A 188 6.35 12.77 -4.84
CA ILE A 188 6.88 11.47 -4.43
C ILE A 188 5.94 10.79 -3.42
N ARG A 189 5.45 11.53 -2.41
CA ARG A 189 4.48 10.99 -1.44
C ARG A 189 3.19 10.52 -2.11
N SER A 190 2.71 11.23 -3.12
CA SER A 190 1.52 10.82 -3.87
C SER A 190 1.70 9.50 -4.63
N LEU A 191 2.94 9.14 -4.99
CA LEU A 191 3.26 7.88 -5.66
C LEU A 191 3.23 6.67 -4.72
N LEU A 192 3.39 6.85 -3.40
CA LEU A 192 3.45 5.73 -2.43
C LEU A 192 2.18 4.86 -2.44
N LEU A 193 1.04 5.40 -2.84
CA LEU A 193 -0.20 4.61 -3.01
C LEU A 193 -0.14 3.64 -4.21
N TYR A 194 0.74 3.89 -5.18
CA TYR A 194 0.83 3.14 -6.43
C TYR A 194 2.06 2.25 -6.51
N VAL A 195 2.79 2.09 -5.41
CA VAL A 195 3.98 1.25 -5.37
C VAL A 195 3.72 0.06 -4.47
N ASP A 196 4.16 -1.12 -4.89
CA ASP A 196 4.19 -2.29 -4.03
C ASP A 196 5.64 -2.63 -3.66
N GLU A 197 5.89 -3.02 -2.42
CA GLU A 197 7.18 -3.59 -2.01
C GLU A 197 7.13 -5.12 -2.11
N VAL A 198 8.06 -5.68 -2.89
CA VAL A 198 8.20 -7.12 -3.11
C VAL A 198 9.55 -7.60 -2.59
N THR A 199 9.53 -8.70 -1.82
CA THR A 199 10.74 -9.44 -1.46
C THR A 199 11.05 -10.46 -2.53
N VAL A 200 12.29 -10.45 -3.02
CA VAL A 200 12.76 -11.25 -4.15
C VAL A 200 13.93 -12.10 -3.67
N PRO A 201 13.84 -13.44 -3.64
CA PRO A 201 14.96 -14.26 -3.24
C PRO A 201 16.07 -14.26 -4.29
N ALA A 202 17.31 -14.50 -3.86
CA ALA A 202 18.44 -14.63 -4.76
C ALA A 202 18.15 -15.63 -5.91
N ARG A 203 18.71 -15.34 -7.09
CA ARG A 203 18.53 -16.06 -8.36
C ARG A 203 17.13 -16.00 -8.96
N ARG A 204 16.17 -15.30 -8.35
CA ARG A 204 14.85 -15.09 -8.96
C ARG A 204 14.96 -14.13 -10.14
N ARG A 205 14.49 -14.57 -11.30
CA ARG A 205 14.30 -13.70 -12.48
C ARG A 205 13.06 -12.82 -12.32
N LEU A 206 13.21 -11.53 -12.56
CA LEU A 206 12.18 -10.48 -12.46
C LEU A 206 11.67 -9.99 -13.82
N ALA A 207 12.54 -10.00 -14.83
CA ALA A 207 12.22 -9.67 -16.21
C ALA A 207 13.04 -10.57 -17.15
N ALA A 208 12.57 -10.75 -18.38
CA ALA A 208 13.28 -11.48 -19.42
C ALA A 208 13.34 -10.62 -20.68
N GLU A 209 14.54 -10.50 -21.25
CA GLU A 209 14.77 -9.72 -22.46
C GLU A 209 13.84 -10.17 -23.61
N GLY A 210 13.34 -9.21 -24.37
CA GLY A 210 12.43 -9.46 -25.50
C GLY A 210 11.00 -9.85 -25.11
N GLN A 211 10.72 -10.11 -23.82
CA GLN A 211 9.34 -10.31 -23.34
C GLN A 211 8.66 -8.96 -23.06
N PRO A 212 7.32 -8.87 -23.15
CA PRO A 212 6.61 -7.65 -22.78
C PRO A 212 6.95 -7.18 -21.37
N THR A 213 7.31 -5.90 -21.22
CA THR A 213 7.56 -5.32 -19.89
C THR A 213 6.24 -5.16 -19.16
N THR A 214 6.11 -5.80 -18.01
CA THR A 214 4.88 -5.80 -17.20
C THR A 214 4.93 -4.86 -16.00
N GLN A 215 6.13 -4.48 -15.58
CA GLN A 215 6.36 -3.68 -14.38
C GLN A 215 7.60 -2.81 -14.49
N PHE A 216 7.52 -1.63 -13.87
CA PHE A 216 8.66 -0.80 -13.51
C PHE A 216 9.20 -1.26 -12.15
N LEU A 217 10.53 -1.37 -12.03
CA LEU A 217 11.21 -1.85 -10.83
C LEU A 217 12.18 -0.79 -10.32
N ILE A 218 12.27 -0.61 -9.01
CA ILE A 218 13.32 0.18 -8.35
C ILE A 218 13.92 -0.67 -7.24
N VAL A 219 15.23 -0.82 -7.24
CA VAL A 219 15.94 -1.55 -6.20
C VAL A 219 15.94 -0.70 -4.93
N GLY A 220 15.42 -1.24 -3.82
CA GLY A 220 15.51 -0.59 -2.52
C GLY A 220 16.64 -1.16 -1.66
N LYS A 221 16.78 -2.49 -1.64
CA LYS A 221 17.84 -3.19 -0.91
C LYS A 221 18.23 -4.48 -1.64
N GLY A 222 19.49 -4.88 -1.51
CA GLY A 222 20.05 -6.01 -2.23
C GLY A 222 20.55 -5.56 -3.61
N GLN A 223 20.86 -6.53 -4.46
CA GLN A 223 21.45 -6.30 -5.76
C GLN A 223 20.71 -7.12 -6.82
N LEU A 224 20.42 -6.49 -7.95
CA LEU A 224 19.94 -7.16 -9.16
C LEU A 224 20.99 -7.02 -10.26
N ARG A 225 20.98 -7.95 -11.21
CA ARG A 225 21.78 -7.87 -12.43
C ARG A 225 20.87 -7.81 -13.64
N ALA A 226 21.08 -6.80 -14.50
CA ALA A 226 20.53 -6.74 -15.84
C ALA A 226 21.53 -7.35 -16.82
N LEU A 227 21.08 -8.31 -17.63
CA LEU A 227 21.87 -9.07 -18.60
C LEU A 227 21.25 -8.92 -19.98
N THR A 228 22.03 -8.53 -20.99
CA THR A 228 21.58 -8.38 -22.37
C THR A 228 22.14 -9.48 -23.27
N ALA A 229 21.46 -9.80 -24.36
CA ALA A 229 21.82 -10.91 -25.25
C ALA A 229 23.17 -10.72 -25.96
N ASP A 230 23.62 -9.47 -26.13
CA ASP A 230 24.93 -9.11 -26.66
C ASP A 230 26.08 -9.28 -25.65
N GLY A 231 25.79 -9.79 -24.44
CA GLY A 231 26.77 -10.03 -23.39
C GLY A 231 26.97 -8.86 -22.44
N GLY A 232 26.20 -7.78 -22.59
CA GLY A 232 26.18 -6.67 -21.63
C GLY A 232 25.66 -7.11 -20.25
N SER A 233 26.21 -6.49 -19.20
CA SER A 233 25.89 -6.80 -17.82
C SER A 233 26.00 -5.55 -16.96
N HIS A 234 24.93 -5.21 -16.25
CA HIS A 234 24.86 -4.03 -15.37
C HIS A 234 24.33 -4.42 -14.00
N LEU A 235 25.03 -3.99 -12.94
CA LEU A 235 24.57 -4.11 -11.56
C LEU A 235 23.54 -3.02 -11.29
N LEU A 236 22.42 -3.38 -10.68
CA LEU A 236 21.43 -2.46 -10.17
C LEU A 236 21.47 -2.49 -8.64
N GLU A 237 21.80 -1.36 -8.05
CA GLU A 237 21.90 -1.13 -6.61
C GLU A 237 20.77 -0.22 -6.11
N ALA A 238 20.74 0.06 -4.81
CA ALA A 238 19.67 0.85 -4.22
C ALA A 238 19.49 2.23 -4.90
N GLY A 239 18.28 2.50 -5.39
CA GLY A 239 17.93 3.70 -6.16
C GLY A 239 17.95 3.49 -7.68
N ASP A 240 18.64 2.46 -8.17
CA ASP A 240 18.61 2.11 -9.60
C ASP A 240 17.26 1.50 -9.97
N SER A 241 16.86 1.76 -11.21
CA SER A 241 15.56 1.35 -11.73
C SER A 241 15.68 0.57 -13.05
N PHE A 242 14.65 -0.19 -13.38
CA PHE A 242 14.57 -0.95 -14.62
C PHE A 242 13.16 -0.90 -15.22
N GLY A 243 13.10 -0.84 -16.55
CA GLY A 243 11.84 -0.88 -17.31
C GLY A 243 11.19 0.49 -17.51
N TRP A 244 11.85 1.59 -17.15
CA TRP A 244 11.30 2.96 -17.31
C TRP A 244 10.81 3.25 -18.73
N THR A 245 11.73 3.17 -19.71
CA THR A 245 11.44 3.44 -21.13
C THR A 245 10.38 2.48 -21.66
N ALA A 246 10.54 1.19 -21.38
CA ALA A 246 9.61 0.17 -21.86
C ALA A 246 8.20 0.30 -21.28
N MET A 247 8.05 0.81 -20.05
CA MET A 247 6.75 1.13 -19.45
C MET A 247 6.12 2.39 -20.06
N TRP A 248 6.94 3.33 -20.56
CA TRP A 248 6.45 4.48 -21.30
C TRP A 248 5.88 4.05 -22.66
N ASP A 249 6.69 3.31 -23.42
CA ASP A 249 6.44 2.96 -24.82
C ASP A 249 5.61 1.69 -25.01
N ARG A 250 5.34 0.97 -23.91
CA ARG A 250 4.72 -0.37 -23.92
C ARG A 250 5.52 -1.37 -24.79
N SER A 251 6.84 -1.33 -24.65
CA SER A 251 7.76 -2.20 -25.40
C SER A 251 8.24 -3.39 -24.57
N ALA A 252 9.03 -4.26 -25.22
CA ALA A 252 9.67 -5.40 -24.58
C ALA A 252 10.76 -4.97 -23.60
N SER A 253 11.10 -5.84 -22.66
CA SER A 253 12.19 -5.61 -21.72
C SER A 253 13.53 -5.64 -22.45
N GLU A 254 14.35 -4.63 -22.19
CA GLU A 254 15.65 -4.41 -22.84
C GLU A 254 16.74 -5.37 -22.33
N ALA A 255 16.50 -6.02 -21.18
CA ALA A 255 17.41 -6.96 -20.56
C ALA A 255 16.66 -8.00 -19.72
N THR A 256 17.34 -9.10 -19.43
CA THR A 256 16.92 -10.07 -18.42
C THR A 256 17.40 -9.60 -17.05
N VAL A 257 16.49 -9.45 -16.09
CA VAL A 257 16.82 -9.00 -14.73
C VAL A 257 16.72 -10.16 -13.75
N VAL A 258 17.77 -10.40 -12.97
CA VAL A 258 17.85 -11.46 -11.96
C VAL A 258 18.36 -10.90 -10.64
N ALA A 259 17.80 -11.34 -9.51
CA ALA A 259 18.33 -10.98 -8.20
C ALA A 259 19.64 -11.72 -7.90
N GLU A 260 20.71 -11.01 -7.56
CA GLU A 260 21.98 -11.63 -7.15
C GLU A 260 22.00 -12.02 -5.68
N SER A 261 21.25 -11.26 -4.87
CA SER A 261 21.03 -11.50 -3.45
C SER A 261 19.54 -11.45 -3.14
N ASP A 262 19.16 -11.81 -1.91
CA ASP A 262 17.82 -11.50 -1.42
C ASP A 262 17.62 -9.98 -1.46
N ALA A 263 16.64 -9.55 -2.23
CA ALA A 263 16.39 -8.16 -2.54
C ALA A 263 14.99 -7.72 -2.11
N ARG A 264 14.85 -6.43 -1.85
CA ARG A 264 13.56 -5.76 -1.71
C ARG A 264 13.46 -4.72 -2.81
N VAL A 265 12.40 -4.84 -3.60
CA VAL A 265 12.21 -4.08 -4.83
C VAL A 265 10.86 -3.40 -4.77
N LEU A 266 10.84 -2.13 -5.13
CA LEU A 266 9.60 -1.39 -5.36
C LEU A 266 9.14 -1.68 -6.78
N VAL A 267 7.88 -2.06 -6.94
CA VAL A 267 7.31 -2.43 -8.24
C VAL A 267 6.07 -1.61 -8.55
N MET A 268 5.89 -1.28 -9.82
CA MET A 268 4.67 -0.66 -10.34
C MET A 268 4.26 -1.35 -11.63
N GLY A 269 3.06 -1.94 -11.66
CA GLY A 269 2.46 -2.43 -12.90
C GLY A 269 1.99 -1.30 -13.81
N HIS A 270 1.47 -1.62 -15.00
CA HIS A 270 1.02 -0.62 -15.98
C HIS A 270 -0.06 0.33 -15.44
N GLY A 271 -1.01 -0.18 -14.66
CA GLY A 271 -2.06 0.64 -14.05
C GLY A 271 -1.48 1.66 -13.07
N GLN A 272 -0.59 1.19 -12.19
CA GLN A 272 0.12 2.01 -11.20
C GLN A 272 1.05 3.04 -11.83
N PHE A 273 1.80 2.64 -12.86
CA PHE A 273 2.77 3.51 -13.55
C PHE A 273 2.11 4.72 -14.23
N ARG A 274 0.79 4.70 -14.49
CA ARG A 274 0.05 5.89 -14.95
C ARG A 274 0.13 7.04 -13.96
N ALA A 275 0.21 6.76 -12.65
CA ALA A 275 0.38 7.79 -11.63
C ALA A 275 1.71 8.54 -11.83
N VAL A 276 2.79 7.83 -12.16
CA VAL A 276 4.08 8.42 -12.50
C VAL A 276 3.96 9.32 -13.73
N LYS A 277 3.30 8.85 -14.79
CA LYS A 277 3.06 9.66 -16.00
C LYS A 277 2.31 10.94 -15.68
N ALA A 278 1.27 10.86 -14.85
CA ALA A 278 0.45 12.00 -14.45
C ALA A 278 1.24 13.03 -13.61
N VAL A 279 2.11 12.58 -12.71
CA VAL A 279 3.02 13.45 -11.95
C VAL A 279 3.98 14.18 -12.90
N LEU A 280 4.72 13.44 -13.72
CA LEU A 280 5.71 14.05 -14.62
C LEU A 280 5.11 14.95 -15.69
N SER A 281 3.87 14.69 -16.12
CA SER A 281 3.18 15.56 -17.09
C SER A 281 2.83 16.94 -16.53
N ARG A 282 2.74 17.12 -15.20
CA ARG A 282 2.44 18.42 -14.57
C ARG A 282 3.67 19.33 -14.47
N GLN A 283 4.85 18.81 -14.77
CA GLN A 283 6.12 19.53 -14.73
C GLN A 283 6.46 20.21 -16.06
N ARG A 284 5.65 19.98 -17.11
CA ARG A 284 5.76 20.60 -18.43
C ARG A 284 4.70 21.68 -18.59
#